data_AF-A0A9D6K809-F1
#
_entry.id   AF-A0A9D6K809-F1
#
_cell.length_a   1.000
_cell.length_b   1.000
_cell.length_c   1.000
_cell.angle_alpha   90.00
_cell.angle_beta   90.00
_cell.angle_gamma   90.00
#
_symmetry.space_group_name_H-M   'P 1'
#
loop_
_entity.id
_entity.type
_entity.pdbx_description
1 polymer ?
#
loop_
_entity_poly.entity_id
_entity_poly.type
_entity_poly.pdbx_seq_one_letter_code
_entity_poly.pdbx_strand_id
1 'polypeptide(L)'
;DGKGAAAAGLNPKPTDFTDHSQMRLKSPADFYNTMIKGKGAMPSFKSLKDDEAWDVVSYIIIFSDTKDMAAKGKDIYFRDCAFCHGKTGAGDGPGGASLPLKPRNFADMKWMAEQKDGALYQNMAMGIPTSGIACAAKLKPEERWNVLSYIRAFTYSD
;
A
#
# COMPACT_ATOMS: atom_id res chain seq x y z
N ASP A 1 -12.75 5.67 12.14
CA ASP A 1 -12.78 6.80 13.08
C ASP A 1 -12.31 6.46 14.51
N GLY A 2 -12.12 5.18 14.87
CA GLY A 2 -11.65 4.81 16.21
C GLY A 2 -12.68 4.99 17.34
N LYS A 3 -13.98 5.18 17.01
CA LYS A 3 -15.04 5.51 17.98
C LYS A 3 -15.99 4.35 18.29
N GLY A 4 -15.52 3.10 18.12
CA GLY A 4 -16.32 1.91 18.44
C GLY A 4 -16.76 1.88 19.92
N ALA A 5 -17.80 1.11 20.23
CA ALA A 5 -18.39 1.07 21.59
C ALA A 5 -17.36 0.76 22.70
N ALA A 6 -16.35 -0.06 22.41
CA ALA A 6 -15.28 -0.40 23.35
C ALA A 6 -14.24 0.73 23.55
N ALA A 7 -14.25 1.78 22.72
CA ALA A 7 -13.23 2.83 22.73
C ALA A 7 -13.35 3.81 23.90
N ALA A 8 -14.54 3.94 24.51
CA ALA A 8 -14.86 4.99 25.49
C ALA A 8 -13.96 4.98 26.75
N GLY A 9 -13.32 3.85 27.07
CA GLY A 9 -12.42 3.70 28.23
C GLY A 9 -10.95 3.41 27.90
N LEU A 10 -10.54 3.46 26.62
CA LEU A 10 -9.20 3.04 26.21
C LEU A 10 -8.23 4.22 26.08
N ASN A 11 -7.03 4.07 26.63
CA ASN A 11 -5.91 4.99 26.44
C ASN A 11 -4.63 4.20 26.06
N PRO A 12 -4.06 4.39 24.84
CA PRO A 12 -4.57 5.25 23.77
C PRO A 12 -5.89 4.73 23.18
N LYS A 13 -6.65 5.62 22.53
CA LYS A 13 -7.85 5.24 21.77
C LYS A 13 -7.48 4.30 20.61
N PRO A 14 -8.42 3.45 20.16
CA PRO A 14 -8.24 2.68 18.94
C PRO A 14 -7.86 3.57 17.74
N THR A 15 -7.04 3.01 16.85
CA THR A 15 -6.59 3.71 15.65
C THR A 15 -7.76 4.18 14.79
N ASP A 16 -7.68 5.43 14.30
CA ASP A 16 -8.59 5.90 13.27
C ASP A 16 -8.10 5.44 11.89
N PHE A 17 -8.70 4.37 11.37
CA PHE A 17 -8.36 3.85 10.04
C PHE A 17 -8.78 4.77 8.87
N THR A 18 -9.50 5.86 9.13
CA THR A 18 -9.83 6.89 8.12
C THR A 18 -8.79 8.02 8.08
N ASP A 19 -7.87 8.08 9.05
CA ASP A 19 -6.74 9.00 9.01
C ASP A 19 -5.65 8.46 8.08
N HIS A 20 -5.70 8.91 6.83
CA HIS A 20 -4.71 8.56 5.81
C HIS A 20 -3.28 8.84 6.25
N SER A 21 -3.04 9.90 7.03
CA SER A 21 -1.68 10.26 7.45
C SER A 21 -1.06 9.21 8.36
N GLN A 22 -1.86 8.59 9.23
CA GLN A 22 -1.42 7.53 10.14
C GLN A 22 -1.34 6.18 9.42
N MET A 23 -2.34 5.87 8.59
CA MET A 23 -2.40 4.60 7.87
C MET A 23 -1.19 4.40 6.95
N ARG A 24 -0.75 5.46 6.28
CA ARG A 24 0.40 5.42 5.36
C ARG A 24 1.76 5.21 6.04
N LEU A 25 1.84 5.30 7.37
CA LEU A 25 3.07 5.05 8.16
C LEU A 25 3.26 3.59 8.53
N LYS A 26 2.25 2.74 8.26
CA LYS A 26 2.23 1.31 8.58
C LYS A 26 2.21 0.49 7.30
N SER A 27 2.76 -0.71 7.37
CA SER A 27 2.63 -1.69 6.29
C SER A 27 1.41 -2.60 6.53
N PRO A 28 0.87 -3.27 5.50
CA PRO A 28 -0.11 -4.33 5.68
C PRO A 28 0.32 -5.39 6.72
N ALA A 29 1.59 -5.77 6.70
CA ALA A 29 2.17 -6.70 7.67
C ALA A 29 2.19 -6.13 9.11
N ASP A 30 2.35 -4.82 9.30
CA ASP A 30 2.22 -4.20 10.63
C ASP A 30 0.81 -4.36 11.19
N PHE A 31 -0.22 -4.20 10.35
CA PHE A 31 -1.62 -4.39 10.74
C PHE A 31 -1.90 -5.85 11.08
N TYR A 32 -1.49 -6.77 10.20
CA TYR A 32 -1.58 -8.21 10.43
C TYR A 32 -0.94 -8.59 11.78
N ASN A 33 0.32 -8.19 12.00
CA ASN A 33 1.05 -8.52 13.20
C ASN A 33 0.38 -7.96 14.47
N THR A 34 -0.10 -6.71 14.40
CA THR A 34 -0.78 -6.07 15.52
C THR A 34 -2.09 -6.79 15.85
N MET A 35 -2.84 -7.22 14.84
CA MET A 35 -4.10 -7.94 15.02
C MET A 35 -3.88 -9.33 15.63
N ILE A 36 -2.95 -10.11 15.09
CA ILE A 36 -2.69 -11.47 15.57
C ILE A 36 -2.07 -11.46 16.96
N LYS A 37 -1.16 -10.53 17.26
CA LYS A 37 -0.46 -10.47 18.56
C LYS A 37 -1.21 -9.66 19.63
N GLY A 38 -2.12 -8.78 19.22
CA GLY A 38 -2.66 -7.74 20.07
C GLY A 38 -1.63 -6.64 20.38
N LYS A 39 -2.11 -5.54 20.97
CA LYS A 39 -1.25 -4.43 21.43
C LYS A 39 -1.97 -3.58 22.48
N GLY A 40 -1.43 -3.54 23.70
CA GLY A 40 -2.03 -2.79 24.80
C GLY A 40 -3.44 -3.30 25.09
N ALA A 41 -4.45 -2.43 24.95
CA ALA A 41 -5.85 -2.80 25.13
C ALA A 41 -6.45 -3.58 23.95
N MET A 42 -5.79 -3.61 22.79
CA MET A 42 -6.23 -4.42 21.66
C MET A 42 -5.93 -5.89 21.93
N PRO A 43 -6.95 -6.77 22.01
CA PRO A 43 -6.73 -8.19 22.23
C PRO A 43 -6.06 -8.84 21.02
N SER A 44 -5.52 -10.04 21.22
CA SER A 44 -5.02 -10.90 20.15
C SER A 44 -6.18 -11.60 19.45
N PHE A 45 -6.15 -11.63 18.12
CA PHE A 45 -7.07 -12.38 17.26
C PHE A 45 -6.41 -13.62 16.64
N LYS A 46 -5.50 -14.27 17.38
CA LYS A 46 -4.77 -15.48 16.92
C LYS A 46 -5.65 -16.69 16.58
N SER A 47 -6.95 -16.61 16.85
CA SER A 47 -7.93 -17.64 16.50
C SER A 47 -8.38 -17.57 15.03
N LEU A 48 -8.18 -16.43 14.36
CA LEU A 48 -8.42 -16.30 12.93
C LEU A 48 -7.44 -17.18 12.15
N LYS A 49 -7.92 -17.74 11.05
CA LYS A 49 -7.03 -18.32 10.05
C LYS A 49 -6.24 -17.22 9.33
N ASP A 50 -5.15 -17.61 8.68
CA ASP A 50 -4.25 -16.65 8.02
C ASP A 50 -4.95 -15.87 6.90
N ASP A 51 -5.77 -16.54 6.10
CA ASP A 51 -6.60 -15.96 5.04
C ASP A 51 -7.62 -14.96 5.62
N GLU A 52 -8.38 -15.36 6.64
CA GLU A 52 -9.35 -14.48 7.31
C GLU A 52 -8.68 -13.23 7.90
N ALA A 53 -7.46 -13.37 8.42
CA ALA A 53 -6.69 -12.25 8.94
C ALA A 53 -6.28 -11.27 7.81
N TRP A 54 -5.83 -11.79 6.67
CA TRP A 54 -5.48 -10.95 5.52
C TRP A 54 -6.71 -10.28 4.88
N ASP A 55 -7.88 -10.90 4.91
CA ASP A 55 -9.14 -10.28 4.48
C ASP A 55 -9.48 -9.06 5.34
N VAL A 56 -9.36 -9.19 6.67
CA VAL A 56 -9.58 -8.07 7.60
C VAL A 56 -8.56 -6.95 7.37
N VAL A 57 -7.29 -7.28 7.16
CA VAL A 57 -6.24 -6.29 6.85
C VAL A 57 -6.57 -5.54 5.56
N SER A 58 -6.99 -6.25 4.52
CA SER A 58 -7.39 -5.66 3.24
C SER A 58 -8.58 -4.72 3.42
N TYR A 59 -9.61 -5.14 4.18
CA TYR A 59 -10.76 -4.30 4.50
C TYR A 59 -10.39 -3.03 5.28
N ILE A 60 -9.46 -3.13 6.25
CA ILE A 60 -8.98 -1.97 7.03
C ILE A 60 -8.29 -0.95 6.12
N ILE A 61 -7.49 -1.39 5.16
CA ILE A 61 -6.75 -0.51 4.25
C ILE A 61 -7.69 0.28 3.33
N ILE A 62 -8.81 -0.30 2.90
CA ILE A 62 -9.82 0.36 2.07
C ILE A 62 -10.42 1.60 2.75
N PHE A 63 -10.46 1.69 4.08
CA PHE A 63 -10.91 2.92 4.75
C PHE A 63 -9.99 4.12 4.50
N SER A 64 -8.73 3.86 4.15
CA SER A 64 -7.73 4.86 3.82
C SER A 64 -7.41 4.93 2.32
N ASP A 65 -8.15 4.18 1.50
CA ASP A 65 -7.93 4.12 0.06
C ASP A 65 -9.25 3.94 -0.70
N THR A 66 -9.65 4.94 -1.48
CA THR A 66 -10.96 4.92 -2.14
C THR A 66 -10.85 4.33 -3.55
N LYS A 67 -11.93 3.69 -4.02
CA LYS A 67 -12.02 3.20 -5.40
C LYS A 67 -11.78 4.30 -6.45
N ASP A 68 -12.13 5.55 -6.12
CA ASP A 68 -11.87 6.71 -6.98
C ASP A 68 -10.36 7.01 -7.12
N MET A 69 -9.59 6.89 -6.04
CA MET A 69 -8.13 7.03 -6.08
C MET A 69 -7.48 5.96 -6.95
N ALA A 70 -7.89 4.69 -6.79
CA ALA A 70 -7.37 3.59 -7.59
C ALA A 70 -7.72 3.76 -9.09
N ALA A 71 -8.93 4.21 -9.40
CA ALA A 71 -9.35 4.48 -10.78
C ALA A 71 -8.51 5.59 -11.42
N LYS A 72 -8.31 6.73 -10.74
CA LYS A 72 -7.41 7.81 -11.21
C LYS A 72 -5.96 7.34 -11.34
N GLY A 73 -5.52 6.50 -10.40
CA GLY A 73 -4.18 5.92 -10.39
C GLY A 73 -3.91 4.99 -11.57
N LYS A 74 -4.93 4.22 -11.98
CA LYS A 74 -4.86 3.33 -13.13
C LYS A 74 -4.46 4.07 -14.40
N ASP A 75 -5.13 5.17 -14.71
CA ASP A 75 -4.86 5.93 -15.93
C ASP A 75 -3.42 6.46 -15.95
N ILE A 76 -2.96 6.98 -14.81
CA ILE A 76 -1.59 7.48 -14.66
C ILE A 76 -0.59 6.32 -14.77
N TYR A 77 -0.87 5.17 -14.15
CA TYR A 77 -0.01 3.99 -14.22
C TYR A 77 0.18 3.50 -15.67
N PHE A 78 -0.91 3.39 -16.43
CA PHE A 78 -0.83 2.95 -17.82
C PHE A 78 -0.08 3.95 -18.71
N ARG A 79 -0.22 5.25 -18.43
CA ARG A 79 0.47 6.32 -19.16
C ARG A 79 1.96 6.38 -18.84
N ASP A 80 2.33 6.34 -17.56
CA ASP A 80 3.65 6.74 -17.09
C ASP A 80 4.50 5.59 -16.50
N CYS A 81 3.87 4.48 -16.08
CA CYS A 81 4.55 3.42 -15.32
C CYS A 81 4.63 2.08 -16.08
N ALA A 82 3.56 1.72 -16.80
CA ALA A 82 3.41 0.39 -17.41
C ALA A 82 4.47 0.05 -18.46
N PHE A 83 5.09 1.06 -19.09
CA PHE A 83 6.17 0.84 -20.03
C PHE A 83 7.38 0.14 -19.39
N CYS A 84 7.68 0.46 -18.12
CA CYS A 84 8.76 -0.18 -17.36
C CYS A 84 8.24 -1.30 -16.47
N HIS A 85 7.13 -1.09 -15.77
CA HIS A 85 6.62 -2.03 -14.77
C HIS A 85 5.67 -3.11 -15.32
N GLY A 86 5.31 -3.06 -16.61
CA GLY A 86 4.35 -3.97 -17.23
C GLY A 86 2.91 -3.58 -16.97
N LYS A 87 1.96 -4.10 -17.77
CA LYS A 87 0.52 -3.80 -17.58
C LYS A 87 -0.07 -4.44 -16.32
N THR A 88 0.54 -5.55 -15.90
CA THR A 88 0.14 -6.36 -14.74
C THR A 88 0.95 -6.03 -13.48
N GLY A 89 1.83 -5.03 -13.53
CA GLY A 89 2.73 -4.73 -12.42
C GLY A 89 3.86 -5.74 -12.22
N ALA A 90 4.04 -6.71 -13.12
CA ALA A 90 5.00 -7.79 -12.96
C ALA A 90 6.48 -7.38 -13.06
N GLY A 91 6.77 -6.12 -13.42
CA GLY A 91 8.13 -5.63 -13.62
C GLY A 91 8.75 -6.07 -14.95
N ASP A 92 7.92 -6.52 -15.89
CA ASP A 92 8.28 -7.12 -17.17
C ASP A 92 8.04 -6.20 -18.37
N GLY A 93 7.87 -4.89 -18.12
CA GLY A 93 7.67 -3.91 -19.18
C GLY A 93 8.90 -3.81 -20.10
N PRO A 94 8.71 -3.54 -21.41
CA PRO A 94 9.81 -3.49 -22.37
C PRO A 94 10.88 -2.44 -22.01
N GLY A 95 10.48 -1.33 -21.37
CA GLY A 95 11.39 -0.30 -20.88
C GLY A 95 12.24 -0.74 -19.68
N GLY A 96 11.81 -1.75 -18.93
CA GLY A 96 12.55 -2.31 -17.80
C GLY A 96 13.69 -3.25 -18.20
N ALA A 97 13.66 -3.77 -19.42
CA ALA A 97 14.57 -4.80 -19.90
C ALA A 97 16.02 -4.32 -20.04
N SER A 98 16.27 -3.02 -20.18
CA SER A 98 17.64 -2.46 -20.30
C SER A 98 18.12 -1.71 -19.06
N LEU A 99 17.31 -1.65 -17.99
CA LEU A 99 17.69 -0.90 -16.79
C LEU A 99 18.72 -1.66 -15.93
N PRO A 100 19.68 -0.94 -15.30
CA PRO A 100 20.64 -1.53 -14.36
C PRO A 100 19.95 -2.20 -13.16
N LEU A 101 18.87 -1.59 -12.68
CA LEU A 101 17.98 -2.16 -11.69
C LEU A 101 16.64 -2.49 -12.35
N LYS A 102 16.24 -3.76 -12.32
CA LYS A 102 14.96 -4.19 -12.86
C LYS A 102 13.79 -3.61 -12.06
N PRO A 103 12.70 -3.18 -12.73
CA PRO A 103 11.46 -2.81 -12.07
C PRO A 103 10.96 -3.97 -11.19
N ARG A 104 10.52 -3.65 -9.97
CA ARG A 104 9.99 -4.66 -9.03
C ARG A 104 8.64 -5.18 -9.55
N ASN A 105 8.37 -6.46 -9.27
CA ASN A 105 7.04 -7.05 -9.37
C ASN A 105 6.15 -6.54 -8.22
N PHE A 106 5.16 -5.71 -8.54
CA PHE A 106 4.17 -5.19 -7.60
C PHE A 106 3.07 -6.21 -7.26
N ALA A 107 2.91 -7.29 -8.02
CA ALA A 107 2.01 -8.39 -7.68
C ALA A 107 2.64 -9.39 -6.67
N ASP A 108 3.90 -9.18 -6.26
CA ASP A 108 4.52 -9.92 -5.17
C ASP A 108 3.91 -9.50 -3.82
N MET A 109 2.84 -10.19 -3.43
CA MET A 109 2.09 -9.92 -2.20
C MET A 109 2.98 -9.95 -0.95
N LYS A 110 3.93 -10.88 -0.86
CA LYS A 110 4.82 -10.99 0.31
C LYS A 110 5.66 -9.75 0.46
N TRP A 111 6.27 -9.29 -0.63
CA TRP A 111 7.06 -8.06 -0.60
C TRP A 111 6.20 -6.83 -0.35
N MET A 112 5.08 -6.69 -1.08
CA MET A 112 4.18 -5.55 -0.94
C MET A 112 3.62 -5.43 0.48
N ALA A 113 3.29 -6.54 1.13
CA ALA A 113 2.77 -6.56 2.49
C ALA A 113 3.74 -5.94 3.51
N GLU A 114 5.05 -6.01 3.25
CA GLU A 114 6.07 -5.42 4.13
C GLU A 114 6.28 -3.92 3.88
N GLN A 115 5.82 -3.39 2.74
CA GLN A 115 6.08 -2.00 2.38
C GLN A 115 5.14 -1.04 3.09
N LYS A 116 5.67 0.10 3.51
CA LYS A 116 4.89 1.25 3.98
C LYS A 116 4.56 2.17 2.81
N ASP A 117 3.36 2.71 2.78
CA ASP A 117 2.94 3.62 1.69
C ASP A 117 3.81 4.87 1.62
N GLY A 118 4.19 5.44 2.77
CA GLY A 118 5.11 6.56 2.80
C GLY A 118 6.46 6.26 2.13
N ALA A 119 6.99 5.04 2.28
CA ALA A 119 8.25 4.66 1.63
C ALA A 119 8.10 4.52 0.11
N LEU A 120 7.02 3.87 -0.35
CA LEU A 120 6.71 3.76 -1.78
C LEU A 120 6.46 5.13 -2.42
N TYR A 121 5.76 6.02 -1.72
CA TYR A 121 5.56 7.41 -2.15
C TYR A 121 6.90 8.13 -2.31
N GLN A 122 7.82 7.98 -1.35
CA GLN A 122 9.14 8.62 -1.41
C GLN A 122 9.98 8.09 -2.57
N ASN A 123 9.93 6.78 -2.86
CA ASN A 123 10.58 6.20 -4.04
C ASN A 123 10.04 6.79 -5.34
N MET A 124 8.72 7.00 -5.42
CA MET A 124 8.12 7.70 -6.56
C MET A 124 8.51 9.18 -6.61
N ALA A 125 8.64 9.85 -5.47
CA ALA A 125 8.91 11.28 -5.39
C ALA A 125 10.37 11.65 -5.63
N MET A 126 11.32 10.78 -5.30
CA MET A 126 12.76 11.04 -5.45
C MET A 126 13.42 10.20 -6.55
N GLY A 127 12.73 9.16 -7.03
CA GLY A 127 13.37 8.09 -7.80
C GLY A 127 14.25 7.23 -6.90
N ILE A 128 14.74 6.12 -7.45
CA ILE A 128 15.71 5.26 -6.78
C ILE A 128 17.08 5.60 -7.38
N PRO A 129 18.05 6.12 -6.62
CA PRO A 129 19.32 6.64 -7.18
C PRO A 129 20.07 5.66 -8.09
N THR A 130 20.01 4.35 -7.80
CA THR A 130 20.67 3.30 -8.60
C THR A 130 19.83 2.77 -9.76
N SER A 131 18.57 3.22 -9.91
CA SER A 131 17.66 2.71 -10.94
C SER A 131 17.89 3.29 -12.33
N GLY A 132 18.60 4.41 -12.43
CA GLY A 132 18.71 5.16 -13.68
C GLY A 132 17.39 5.84 -14.11
N ILE A 133 16.36 5.85 -13.26
CA ILE A 133 15.05 6.43 -13.55
C ILE A 133 14.77 7.64 -12.64
N ALA A 134 14.36 8.74 -13.27
CA ALA A 134 13.67 9.84 -12.61
C ALA A 134 12.15 9.77 -12.87
N CYS A 135 11.44 8.82 -12.23
CA CYS A 135 9.96 8.81 -12.24
C CYS A 135 9.39 10.05 -11.52
N ALA A 136 10.20 10.61 -10.61
CA ALA A 136 9.91 11.72 -9.71
C ALA A 136 9.37 13.01 -10.33
N ALA A 137 9.81 13.33 -11.55
CA ALA A 137 9.74 14.71 -12.03
C ALA A 137 8.37 15.15 -12.56
N LYS A 138 7.40 14.24 -12.77
CA LYS A 138 6.16 14.58 -13.50
C LYS A 138 4.86 14.53 -12.70
N LEU A 139 4.82 13.83 -11.56
CA LEU A 139 3.58 13.63 -10.80
C LEU A 139 3.44 14.65 -9.66
N LYS A 140 2.26 15.25 -9.52
CA LYS A 140 1.85 16.04 -8.35
C LYS A 140 1.73 15.12 -7.12
N PRO A 141 1.83 15.67 -5.89
CA PRO A 141 1.67 14.88 -4.66
C PRO A 141 0.40 14.00 -4.61
N GLU A 142 -0.74 14.53 -5.06
CA GLU A 142 -2.00 13.78 -5.10
C GLU A 142 -1.96 12.62 -6.11
N GLU A 143 -1.40 12.85 -7.31
CA GLU A 143 -1.27 11.84 -8.35
C GLU A 143 -0.42 10.65 -7.90
N ARG A 144 0.62 10.91 -7.09
CA ARG A 144 1.44 9.83 -6.50
C ARG A 144 0.63 8.96 -5.54
N TRP A 145 -0.27 9.54 -4.75
CA TRP A 145 -1.16 8.76 -3.87
C TRP A 145 -2.17 7.94 -4.68
N ASN A 146 -2.71 8.50 -5.76
CA ASN A 146 -3.61 7.77 -6.65
C ASN A 146 -2.90 6.59 -7.32
N VAL A 147 -1.68 6.80 -7.85
CA VAL A 147 -0.89 5.70 -8.43
C VAL A 147 -0.54 4.65 -7.38
N LEU A 148 -0.18 5.06 -6.17
CA LEU A 148 0.13 4.13 -5.08
C LEU A 148 -1.07 3.24 -4.74
N SER A 149 -2.27 3.84 -4.67
CA SER A 149 -3.54 3.13 -4.49
C SER A 149 -3.74 2.06 -5.56
N TYR A 150 -3.52 2.40 -6.82
CA TYR A 150 -3.59 1.43 -7.91
C TYR A 150 -2.49 0.35 -7.84
N ILE A 151 -1.26 0.71 -7.45
CA ILE A 151 -0.17 -0.25 -7.26
C ILE A 151 -0.52 -1.27 -6.17
N ARG A 152 -1.17 -0.85 -5.08
CA ARG A 152 -1.64 -1.74 -4.01
C ARG A 152 -2.67 -2.74 -4.52
N ALA A 153 -3.54 -2.31 -5.44
CA ALA A 153 -4.56 -3.17 -6.05
C ALA A 153 -4.01 -4.39 -6.81
N PHE A 154 -2.73 -4.39 -7.23
CA PHE A 154 -2.12 -5.61 -7.81
C PHE A 154 -2.03 -6.79 -6.84
N THR A 155 -2.19 -6.55 -5.54
CA THR A 155 -2.12 -7.58 -4.49
C THR A 155 -3.46 -7.87 -3.83
N TYR A 156 -4.51 -7.17 -4.20
CA TYR A 156 -5.87 -7.46 -3.75
C TYR A 156 -6.56 -8.26 -4.85
N SER A 157 -7.05 -9.45 -4.51
CA SER A 157 -7.96 -10.20 -5.37
C SER A 157 -9.33 -9.52 -5.37
N ASP A 158 -9.91 -9.33 -6.55
CA ASP A 158 -11.37 -9.16 -6.70
C ASP A 158 -12.12 -10.43 -6.28
#